data_AF-U1QUE8-F1
#
_entry.id   AF-U1QUE8-F1
#
_cell.length_a   1.000
_cell.length_b   1.000
_cell.length_c   1.000
_cell.angle_alpha   90.00
_cell.angle_beta   90.00
_cell.angle_gamma   90.00
#
_symmetry.space_group_name_H-M   'P 1'
#
loop_
_entity.id
_entity.type
_entity.pdbx_description
1 polymer ?
#
loop_
_entity_poly.entity_id
_entity_poly.type
_entity_poly.pdbx_seq_one_letter_code
_entity_poly.pdbx_strand_id
1 'polypeptide(L)' 'MIAVGLVPALGIGILFGLLGALIGEVHQRIFYAHASTHFDPPAAAIVVTTLIIALLAAAEVFAYGVWIPGTGLG' A
#
# COMPACT_ATOMS: atom_id res chain seq x y z
N MET A 1 10.15 0.41 18.99
CA MET A 1 9.05 0.83 18.09
C MET A 1 9.39 2.22 17.59
N ILE A 2 9.70 2.42 16.30
CA ILE A 2 9.86 3.77 15.77
C ILE A 2 8.46 4.37 15.67
N ALA A 3 8.10 5.22 16.63
CA ALA A 3 6.88 6.00 16.55
C ALA A 3 7.09 7.05 15.46
N VAL A 4 6.49 6.84 14.28
CA VAL A 4 6.42 7.86 13.24
C VAL A 4 5.47 8.95 13.75
N GLY A 5 5.96 10.18 13.83
CA GLY A 5 5.13 11.32 14.23
C GLY A 5 3.89 11.44 13.34
N LEU A 6 2.81 12.03 13.87
CA LEU A 6 1.52 12.16 13.18
C LEU A 6 1.66 12.71 11.75
N VAL A 7 2.46 13.75 11.56
CA VAL A 7 2.64 14.42 10.26
C VAL A 7 3.22 13.48 9.20
N PRO A 8 4.37 12.81 9.41
CA PRO A 8 4.87 11.84 8.43
C PRO A 8 3.94 10.65 8.22
N ALA A 9 3.22 10.19 9.26
CA ALA A 9 2.24 9.11 9.10
C ALA A 9 1.08 9.50 8.17
N LEU A 10 0.57 10.73 8.30
CA LEU A 10 -0.44 11.28 7.39
C LEU A 10 0.12 11.44 5.98
N GLY A 11 1.36 11.89 5.83
CA GLY A 11 2.02 12.01 4.52
C GLY A 11 2.12 10.67 3.78
N ILE A 12 2.48 9.60 4.49
CA ILE A 12 2.51 8.23 3.93
C ILE A 12 1.10 7.78 3.55
N GLY A 13 0.10 8.01 4.42
CA GLY A 13 -1.29 7.67 4.12
C GLY A 13 -1.83 8.38 2.87
N ILE A 14 -1.54 9.67 2.72
CA ILE A 14 -1.91 10.45 1.53
C ILE A 14 -1.23 9.88 0.28
N LEU A 15 0.07 9.58 0.34
CA LEU A 15 0.82 9.05 -0.79
C LEU A 15 0.23 7.74 -1.32
N PHE A 16 0.01 6.77 -0.43
CA PHE A 16 -0.56 5.47 -0.83
C PHE A 16 -2.04 5.59 -1.22
N GLY A 17 -2.80 6.51 -0.61
CA GLY A 17 -4.18 6.81 -1.02
C GLY A 17 -4.27 7.37 -2.44
N LEU A 18 -3.40 8.32 -2.78
CA LEU A 18 -3.31 8.88 -4.14
C LEU A 18 -2.87 7.82 -5.16
N LEU A 19 -1.88 6.99 -4.81
CA LEU A 19 -1.44 5.89 -5.64
C LEU A 19 -2.59 4.92 -5.94
N GLY A 20 -3.37 4.54 -4.93
CA GLY A 20 -4.55 3.68 -5.13
C GLY A 20 -5.63 4.32 -6.00
N ALA A 21 -5.89 5.62 -5.82
CA ALA A 21 -6.86 6.35 -6.65
C ALA A 21 -6.43 6.40 -8.13
N LEU A 22 -5.16 6.72 -8.40
CA LEU A 22 -4.61 6.76 -9.76
C LEU A 22 -4.63 5.39 -10.43
N ILE A 23 -4.25 4.34 -9.70
CA ILE A 23 -4.31 2.97 -10.22
C ILE A 23 -5.75 2.60 -10.58
N GLY A 24 -6.72 2.92 -9.73
CA GLY A 24 -8.14 2.69 -10.03
C GLY A 24 -8.60 3.42 -11.29
N GLU A 25 -8.24 4.68 -11.44
CA GLU A 25 -8.56 5.49 -12.62
C GLU A 25 -7.93 4.92 -13.90
N VAL A 26 -6.67 4.50 -13.85
CA VAL A 26 -5.99 3.86 -14.98
C VAL A 26 -6.72 2.57 -15.38
N HIS A 27 -7.14 1.76 -14.40
CA HIS A 27 -7.89 0.54 -14.69
C HIS A 27 -9.29 0.82 -15.24
N GLN A 28 -9.94 1.91 -14.83
CA GLN A 28 -11.19 2.38 -15.44
C GLN A 28 -11.00 2.73 -16.91
N ARG A 29 -9.97 3.55 -17.20
CA ARG A 29 -9.71 4.09 -18.54
C ARG A 29 -9.27 3.01 -19.53
N ILE A 30 -8.50 2.02 -19.08
CA ILE A 30 -7.91 1.00 -19.95
C ILE A 30 -8.75 -0.28 -19.94
N PHE A 31 -8.98 -0.87 -18.77
CA PHE A 31 -9.56 -2.21 -18.70
C PHE A 31 -11.07 -2.19 -18.67
N TYR A 32 -11.72 -1.41 -17.80
CA TYR A 32 -13.19 -1.38 -17.77
C TYR A 32 -13.81 -0.92 -19.11
N ALA A 33 -13.21 0.10 -19.74
CA ALA A 33 -13.68 0.61 -21.03
C ALA A 33 -13.53 -0.37 -22.21
N HIS A 34 -12.62 -1.35 -22.12
CA HIS A 34 -12.31 -2.29 -23.20
C HIS A 34 -12.55 -3.76 -22.83
N ALA A 35 -12.99 -4.05 -21.61
CA ALA A 35 -13.18 -5.43 -21.15
C ALA A 35 -14.50 -5.99 -21.67
N SER A 36 -14.42 -7.14 -22.35
CA SER A 36 -15.59 -7.93 -22.74
C SER A 36 -16.16 -8.77 -21.58
N THR A 37 -15.42 -8.85 -20.47
CA THR A 37 -15.82 -9.46 -19.20
C THR A 37 -15.91 -8.38 -18.14
N HIS A 38 -16.85 -8.49 -17.20
CA HIS A 38 -16.97 -7.51 -16.12
C HIS A 38 -15.65 -7.41 -15.33
N PHE A 39 -14.99 -6.26 -15.43
CA PHE A 39 -13.69 -6.02 -14.81
C PHE A 39 -13.80 -4.83 -13.87
N ASP A 40 -13.80 -5.09 -12.57
CA ASP A 40 -14.05 -4.06 -11.56
C ASP A 40 -12.81 -3.21 -11.28
N PRO A 41 -12.83 -1.92 -11.61
CA PRO A 41 -11.74 -1.01 -11.29
C PRO A 41 -11.43 -0.90 -9.79
N PRO A 42 -12.44 -0.90 -8.88
CA PRO A 42 -12.16 -0.91 -7.44
C PRO A 42 -11.38 -2.15 -6.99
N ALA A 43 -11.70 -3.32 -7.52
CA ALA A 43 -11.00 -4.56 -7.17
C ALA A 43 -9.55 -4.54 -7.66
N ALA A 44 -9.32 -4.09 -8.89
CA ALA A 44 -7.98 -3.94 -9.43
C ALA A 44 -7.13 -2.94 -8.63
N ALA A 45 -7.72 -1.79 -8.24
CA ALA A 45 -7.04 -0.79 -7.42
C ALA A 45 -6.57 -1.36 -6.08
N ILE A 46 -7.44 -2.09 -5.37
CA ILE A 46 -7.12 -2.69 -4.08
C ILE A 46 -6.04 -3.76 -4.24
N VAL A 47 -6.21 -4.70 -5.18
CA VAL A 47 -5.25 -5.80 -5.38
C VAL A 47 -3.86 -5.28 -5.70
N VAL A 48 -3.74 -4.35 -6.63
CA VAL A 48 -2.43 -3.82 -7.05
C VAL A 48 -1.79 -2.99 -5.94
N THR A 49 -2.55 -2.10 -5.30
CA THR A 49 -2.00 -1.22 -4.24
C THR A 49 -1.55 -2.02 -3.03
N THR A 50 -2.35 -3.01 -2.61
CA THR A 50 -1.99 -3.89 -1.49
C THR A 50 -0.83 -4.82 -1.82
N LEU A 51 -0.74 -5.31 -3.06
CA LEU A 51 0.42 -6.08 -3.51
C LEU A 51 1.70 -5.23 -3.47
N ILE A 52 1.67 -3.98 -3.92
CA ILE A 52 2.81 -3.06 -3.83
C ILE A 52 3.24 -2.89 -2.38
N ILE A 53 2.30 -2.61 -1.46
CA ILE A 53 2.60 -2.46 -0.04
C ILE A 53 3.20 -3.75 0.54
N ALA A 54 2.65 -4.91 0.18
CA ALA A 54 3.15 -6.21 0.62
C ALA A 54 4.59 -6.48 0.13
N LEU A 55 4.91 -6.12 -1.12
CA LEU A 55 6.26 -6.23 -1.66
C LEU A 55 7.24 -5.28 -0.97
N LEU A 56 6.82 -4.04 -0.68
CA LEU A 56 7.62 -3.08 0.08
C LEU A 56 7.89 -3.58 1.51
N ALA A 57 6.89 -4.21 2.15
CA ALA A 57 7.04 -4.84 3.45
C ALA A 57 8.00 -6.04 3.39
N ALA A 58 7.86 -6.92 2.39
CA ALA A 58 8.76 -8.05 2.19
C ALA A 58 10.21 -7.64 1.87
N ALA A 59 10.38 -6.47 1.25
CA ALA A 59 11.68 -5.85 1.00
C ALA A 59 12.21 -5.06 2.22
N GLU A 60 11.57 -5.16 3.39
CA GLU A 60 11.96 -4.51 4.64
C GLU A 60 12.03 -2.97 4.56
N VAL A 61 11.31 -2.35 3.60
CA VAL A 61 11.28 -0.89 3.41
C VAL A 61 10.65 -0.19 4.61
N PHE A 62 9.71 -0.86 5.30
CA PHE A 62 9.00 -0.31 6.45
C PHE A 62 9.67 -0.64 7.80
N ALA A 63 10.85 -1.28 7.80
CA ALA A 63 11.69 -1.63 8.96
C ALA A 63 10.97 -1.52 10.32
N TYR A 64 10.07 -2.45 10.61
CA TYR A 64 9.46 -2.58 11.93
C TYR A 64 10.38 -3.45 12.78
N GLY A 65 10.95 -2.89 13.85
CA GLY A 65 11.71 -3.69 14.81
C GLY A 65 10.81 -4.81 15.34
N VAL A 66 11.16 -6.07 15.06
CA VAL A 66 10.54 -7.23 15.70
C VAL A 66 10.78 -7.09 17.20
N TRP A 67 9.71 -6.99 17.98
CA TRP A 67 9.83 -7.11 19.42
C TRP A 67 10.13 -8.58 19.74
N ILE A 68 11.37 -8.86 20.13
CA ILE A 68 11.80 -10.17 20.62
C ILE A 68 11.66 -10.14 22.15
N PRO A 69 10.73 -10.90 22.76
CA PRO A 69 10.69 -11.04 24.20
C PRO A 69 12.04 -11.58 24.71
N GLY A 70 12.74 -10.79 25.54
CA GLY A 70 14.00 -11.19 26.17
C GLY A 70 15.27 -10.49 25.65
N THR A 71 15.22 -9.72 24.57
CA THR A 71 16.38 -8.89 24.13
C THR A 71 16.39 -7.52 24.81
N GLY A 72 16.03 -7.47 26.09
CA GLY A 72 16.35 -6.32 26.92
C GLY A 72 17.87 -6.28 27.04
N LEU A 73 18.51 -5.35 26.34
CA LEU A 73 19.88 -4.97 26.64
C LEU A 73 19.80 -3.58 27.27
N GLY A 74 20.46 -3.45 28.42
CA GLY A 74 20.72 -2.16 29.07
C GLY A 74 21.64 -1.27 28.25
#